data_AF-D0Z2V2-F1
#
_entry.id   AF-D0Z2V2-F1
#
_cell.length_a   1.000
_cell.length_b   1.000
_cell.length_c   1.000
_cell.angle_alpha   90.00
_cell.angle_beta   90.00
_cell.angle_gamma   90.00
#
_symmetry.space_group_name_H-M   'P 1'
#
loop_
_entity.id
_entity.type
_entity.pdbx_description
1 polymer ?
#
loop_
_entity_poly.entity_id
_entity_poly.type
_entity_poly.pdbx_seq_one_letter_code
_entity_poly.pdbx_strand_id
1 'polypeptide(L)' 'MLENMNLSIPEDIKKEPELPIPTLEEQKKIVAELKRLEEAGELTPEILHAFMTGERKPE' A
#
# COMPACT_ATOMS: atom_id res chain seq x y z
N MET A 1 -33.40 0.55 -6.85
CA MET A 1 -32.54 0.33 -8.03
C MET A 1 -31.40 1.33 -7.93
N LEU A 2 -30.28 0.91 -7.34
CA LEU A 2 -29.05 1.70 -7.23
C LEU A 2 -28.22 1.42 -8.48
N GLU A 3 -28.74 1.84 -9.63
CA GLU A 3 -28.04 1.72 -10.90
C GLU A 3 -27.33 3.05 -11.16
N ASN A 4 -26.00 2.97 -11.27
CA ASN A 4 -25.14 3.87 -12.03
C ASN A 4 -24.40 4.98 -11.25
N MET A 5 -23.67 4.62 -10.19
CA MET A 5 -22.45 5.36 -9.85
C MET A 5 -21.32 4.94 -10.80
N ASN A 6 -21.43 5.33 -12.08
CA ASN A 6 -20.27 5.35 -12.97
C ASN A 6 -19.38 6.53 -12.53
N LEU A 7 -18.52 6.28 -11.54
CA LEU A 7 -17.44 7.20 -11.18
C LEU A 7 -16.44 7.21 -12.34
N SER A 8 -16.75 8.00 -13.38
CA SER A 8 -15.82 8.28 -14.46
C SER A 8 -14.62 9.01 -13.86
N ILE A 9 -13.53 8.28 -13.64
CA ILE A 9 -12.22 8.85 -13.31
C ILE A 9 -11.90 9.84 -14.45
N PRO A 10 -11.77 11.15 -14.18
CA PRO A 10 -11.43 12.13 -15.21
C PRO A 10 -10.20 11.67 -16.00
N GLU A 11 -10.28 11.72 -17.34
CA GLU A 11 -9.20 11.25 -18.22
C GLU A 11 -7.88 12.02 -18.01
N ASP A 12 -7.95 13.22 -17.42
CA ASP A 12 -6.80 14.07 -17.09
C ASP A 12 -6.10 13.71 -15.77
N ILE A 13 -6.54 12.68 -15.06
CA ILE A 13 -5.77 12.16 -13.92
C ILE A 13 -4.54 11.45 -14.48
N LYS A 14 -3.39 12.13 -14.40
CA LYS A 14 -2.08 11.50 -14.64
C LYS A 14 -1.98 10.28 -13.73
N LYS A 15 -2.09 9.09 -14.33
CA LYS A 15 -1.84 7.84 -13.63
C LYS A 15 -0.40 7.89 -13.11
N GLU A 16 -0.24 7.73 -11.81
CA GLU A 16 1.08 7.47 -11.26
C GLU A 16 1.65 6.22 -11.92
N PRO A 17 2.98 6.18 -12.16
CA PRO A 17 3.59 4.99 -12.73
C PRO A 17 3.30 3.79 -11.83
N GLU A 18 2.80 2.69 -12.41
CA GLU A 18 2.57 1.46 -11.67
C GLU A 18 3.90 0.98 -11.09
N LEU A 19 3.95 0.85 -9.76
CA LEU A 19 5.09 0.29 -9.08
C LEU A 19 5.10 -1.24 -9.24
N PRO A 20 6.27 -1.87 -9.39
CA PRO A 20 6.36 -3.32 -9.44
C PRO A 20 5.83 -3.91 -8.14
N ILE A 21 4.95 -4.92 -8.27
CA ILE A 21 4.46 -5.68 -7.12
C ILE A 21 5.66 -6.45 -6.51
N PRO A 22 5.88 -6.39 -5.19
CA PRO A 22 6.96 -7.13 -4.54
C PRO A 22 6.83 -8.64 -4.75
N THR A 23 7.95 -9.35 -4.75
CA THR A 23 7.99 -10.82 -4.76
C THR A 23 7.36 -11.41 -3.49
N LEU A 24 7.01 -12.70 -3.51
CA LEU A 24 6.43 -13.36 -2.33
C LEU A 24 7.33 -13.30 -1.10
N GLU A 25 8.65 -13.41 -1.28
CA GLU A 25 9.62 -13.32 -0.17
C GLU A 25 9.71 -11.90 0.39
N GLU A 26 9.64 -10.87 -0.46
CA GLU A 26 9.57 -9.48 -0.01
C GLU A 26 8.25 -9.18 0.71
N GLN A 27 7.13 -9.69 0.20
CA GLN A 27 5.82 -9.56 0.88
C GLN A 27 5.85 -10.17 2.28
N LYS A 28 6.46 -11.36 2.44
CA LYS A 28 6.62 -11.98 3.77
C LYS A 28 7.45 -11.11 4.72
N LYS A 29 8.54 -10.49 4.24
CA LYS A 29 9.35 -9.57 5.06
C LYS A 29 8.56 -8.33 5.47
N ILE A 30 7.80 -7.74 4.55
CA ILE A 30 6.90 -6.61 4.85
C ILE A 30 5.92 -6.99 5.96
N VAL A 31 5.27 -8.14 5.84
CA VAL A 31 4.31 -8.62 6.86
C VAL A 31 4.98 -8.89 8.21
N ALA A 32 6.19 -9.46 8.22
CA ALA A 32 6.93 -9.70 9.45
C ALA A 32 7.26 -8.40 10.19
N GLU A 33 7.71 -7.37 9.47
CA GLU A 33 8.04 -6.07 10.06
C GLU A 33 6.79 -5.32 10.55
N LEU A 34 5.70 -5.34 9.76
CA LEU A 34 4.43 -4.75 10.19
C LEU A 34 3.90 -5.38 11.48
N LYS A 35 4.01 -6.70 11.64
CA LYS A 35 3.64 -7.40 12.88
C LYS A 35 4.52 -6.99 14.06
N ARG A 36 5.84 -6.88 13.84
CA ARG A 36 6.78 -6.40 14.88
C ARG A 36 6.39 -5.00 15.37
N LEU A 37 6.08 -4.10 14.43
CA LEU A 37 5.65 -2.73 14.74
C LEU A 37 4.30 -2.71 15.47
N GLU A 38 3.36 -3.56 15.08
CA GLU A 38 2.05 -3.68 15.75
C GLU A 38 2.22 -4.16 17.20
N GLU A 39 3.02 -5.20 17.42
CA GLU A 39 3.32 -5.74 18.76
C GLU A 39 4.05 -4.72 19.65
N ALA A 40 4.92 -3.89 19.05
CA ALA A 40 5.63 -2.81 19.75
C ALA A 40 4.76 -1.56 20.01
N GLY A 41 3.57 -1.46 19.40
CA GLY A 41 2.74 -0.26 19.43
C GLY A 41 3.31 0.91 18.61
N GLU A 42 4.20 0.61 17.65
CA GLU A 42 4.91 1.57 16.80
C GLU A 42 4.31 1.67 15.38
N LEU A 43 3.32 0.85 15.04
CA LEU A 43 2.67 0.87 13.73
C LEU A 43 1.74 2.08 13.58
N THR A 44 2.25 3.17 13.01
CA THR A 44 1.43 4.36 12.68
C THR A 44 0.83 4.28 11.26
N PRO A 45 -0.22 5.07 10.95
CA PRO A 45 -0.77 5.16 9.60
C PRO A 45 0.27 5.55 8.54
N GLU A 46 1.20 6.43 8.88
CA GLU A 46 2.27 6.89 7.99
C GLU A 46 3.26 5.76 7.67
N ILE A 47 3.60 4.93 8.67
CA ILE A 47 4.48 3.79 8.47
C ILE A 47 3.78 2.72 7.61
N LEU A 48 2.50 2.45 7.88
CA LEU A 48 1.71 1.53 7.06
C LEU A 48 1.61 2.02 5.60
N HIS A 49 1.33 3.31 5.40
CA HIS A 49 1.27 3.94 4.08
C HIS A 49 2.56 3.68 3.30
N ALA A 50 3.71 3.89 3.95
CA ALA A 50 4.99 3.77 3.28
C ALA A 50 5.27 2.34 2.77
N PHE A 51 4.79 1.30 3.49
CA PHE A 51 4.87 -0.08 3.01
C PHE A 51 3.88 -0.40 1.90
N MET A 52 2.67 0.18 1.93
CA MET A 52 1.62 -0.10 0.94
C MET A 52 1.81 0.66 -0.38
N THR A 53 2.53 1.78 -0.35
CA THR A 53 2.83 2.61 -1.53
C THR A 53 4.25 2.43 -2.06
N GLY A 54 5.05 1.58 -1.43
CA GLY A 54 6.43 1.32 -1.86
C GLY A 54 7.42 2.46 -1.54
N GLU A 55 7.02 3.47 -0.76
CA GLU A 55 7.91 4.51 -0.24
C GLU A 55 8.96 3.92 0.73
N ARG A 56 8.63 2.80 1.40
CA ARG A 56 9.52 2.08 2.33
C ARG A 56 9.72 0.64 1.89
N LYS A 57 10.97 0.20 1.88
CA LYS A 57 11.37 -1.20 1.68
C LYS A 57 11.54 -1.88 3.04
N PRO A 58 11.23 -3.18 3.16
CA PRO A 58 11.59 -3.95 4.36
C PRO A 58 13.12 -3.95 4.51
N GLU A 59 13.61 -3.77 5.73
CA GLU A 59 15.04 -3.88 6.08
C GLU A 59 15.53 -5.34 6.04
#